data_AF-A0A168KSF7-F1
#
_entry.id   AF-A0A168KSF7-F1
#
_cell.length_a   1.000
_cell.length_b   1.000
_cell.length_c   1.000
_cell.angle_alpha   90.00
_cell.angle_beta   90.00
_cell.angle_gamma   90.00
#
_symmetry.space_group_name_H-M   'P 1'
#
loop_
_entity.id
_entity.type
_entity.pdbx_description
1 polymer ?
#
loop_
_entity_poly.entity_id
_entity_poly.type
_entity_poly.pdbx_seq_one_letter_code
_entity_poly.pdbx_strand_id
1 'polypeptide(L)'
;MKIKVGFYIGMAIALIVGGSLLVVKGKDAVSQAESRKQGMIEAEQTTIFYQKSPGSIVEVGAAVGDSMKQGEVLFKVKSAVEGEMDVLAPDDGLINRIVAKPGDQVQQGAPMAILQKNNYYTDLYIQESEIQKLEVNQSVGVHFPYLDHPTQVTGVITSISAAPQFASLRMTREKGQADLSMFVVRISMDSNADLLPGMTAEVKLDEITD
;
A
#
# COMPACT_ATOMS: atom_id res chain seq x y z
N MET A 1 50.86 -38.80 -24.44
CA MET A 1 49.55 -38.31 -24.91
C MET A 1 48.42 -38.48 -23.88
N LYS A 2 48.41 -39.53 -23.04
CA LYS A 2 47.34 -39.82 -22.06
C LYS A 2 47.18 -38.79 -20.91
N ILE A 3 48.24 -38.10 -20.50
CA ILE A 3 48.20 -37.12 -19.39
C ILE A 3 47.44 -35.84 -19.77
N LYS A 4 47.55 -35.39 -21.02
CA LYS A 4 46.83 -34.19 -21.51
C LYS A 4 45.31 -34.43 -21.56
N VAL A 5 44.89 -35.65 -21.90
CA VAL A 5 43.45 -36.02 -21.96
C VAL A 5 42.80 -35.97 -20.58
N GLY A 6 43.49 -36.44 -19.52
CA GLY A 6 42.97 -36.35 -18.15
C GLY A 6 42.79 -34.90 -17.66
N PHE A 7 43.69 -33.99 -18.07
CA PHE A 7 43.59 -32.57 -17.73
C PHE A 7 42.38 -31.88 -18.38
N TYR A 8 42.12 -32.15 -19.67
CA TYR A 8 40.95 -31.59 -20.35
C TYR A 8 39.63 -32.13 -19.81
N ILE A 9 39.57 -33.41 -19.44
CA ILE A 9 38.37 -34.01 -18.81
C ILE A 9 38.14 -33.37 -17.43
N GLY A 10 39.18 -33.17 -16.63
CA GLY A 10 39.06 -32.49 -15.33
C GLY A 10 38.56 -31.04 -15.47
N MET A 11 39.07 -30.30 -16.45
CA MET A 11 38.62 -28.93 -16.72
C MET A 11 37.17 -28.87 -17.21
N ALA A 12 36.75 -29.83 -18.04
CA ALA A 12 35.36 -29.91 -18.51
C ALA A 12 34.39 -30.21 -17.36
N ILE A 13 34.74 -31.12 -16.44
CA ILE A 13 33.93 -31.41 -15.25
C ILE A 13 33.85 -30.18 -14.35
N ALA A 14 34.96 -29.47 -14.12
CA ALA A 14 34.98 -28.26 -13.31
C ALA A 14 34.10 -27.14 -13.90
N LEU A 15 34.09 -26.96 -15.23
CA LEU A 15 33.24 -25.99 -15.90
C LEU A 15 31.76 -26.36 -15.85
N ILE A 16 31.42 -27.65 -15.97
CA ILE A 16 30.03 -28.12 -15.86
C ILE A 16 29.52 -27.95 -14.42
N VAL A 17 30.32 -28.32 -13.43
CA VAL A 17 29.96 -28.19 -12.00
C VAL A 17 29.88 -26.71 -11.61
N GLY A 18 30.85 -25.89 -12.03
CA GLY A 18 30.84 -24.44 -11.79
C GLY A 18 29.66 -23.74 -12.47
N GLY A 19 29.36 -24.12 -13.73
CA GLY A 19 28.19 -23.62 -14.45
C GLY A 19 26.87 -24.03 -13.80
N SER A 20 26.79 -25.26 -13.30
CA SER A 20 25.59 -25.77 -12.61
C SER A 20 25.36 -25.08 -11.26
N LEU A 21 26.43 -24.75 -10.53
CA LEU A 21 26.37 -23.97 -9.28
C LEU A 21 25.87 -22.53 -9.49
N LEU A 22 26.20 -21.90 -10.63
CA LEU A 22 25.65 -20.58 -10.99
C LEU A 22 24.17 -20.63 -11.38
N VAL A 23 23.66 -21.79 -11.80
CA VAL A 23 22.25 -22.01 -12.17
C VAL A 23 21.39 -22.38 -10.96
N VAL A 24 21.98 -22.58 -9.77
CA VAL A 24 21.21 -22.80 -8.53
C VAL A 24 20.46 -21.51 -8.16
N LYS A 25 19.24 -21.39 -8.70
CA LYS A 25 18.25 -20.38 -8.33
C LYS A 25 18.02 -20.41 -6.82
N GLY A 26 17.98 -19.22 -6.21
CA GLY A 26 17.34 -19.05 -4.91
C GLY A 26 18.24 -18.58 -3.75
N LYS A 27 19.53 -18.31 -3.97
CA LYS A 27 20.41 -17.77 -2.90
C LYS A 27 21.11 -16.46 -3.22
N ASP A 28 20.97 -15.96 -4.45
CA ASP A 28 21.47 -14.63 -4.83
C ASP A 28 20.51 -13.54 -4.34
N ALA A 29 21.07 -12.44 -3.84
CA ALA A 29 20.32 -11.28 -3.36
C ALA A 29 19.42 -10.69 -4.46
N VAL A 30 19.81 -10.81 -5.73
CA VAL A 30 19.03 -10.35 -6.87
C VAL A 30 17.73 -11.17 -7.04
N SER A 31 17.79 -12.49 -6.90
CA SER A 31 16.59 -13.35 -7.00
C SER A 31 15.63 -13.14 -5.82
N GLN A 32 16.14 -12.88 -4.61
CA GLN A 32 15.27 -12.58 -3.47
C GLN A 32 14.63 -11.20 -3.56
N ALA A 33 15.33 -10.21 -4.13
CA ALA A 33 14.73 -8.90 -4.43
C ALA A 33 13.69 -8.98 -5.56
N GLU A 34 13.79 -9.97 -6.44
CA GLU A 34 12.78 -10.20 -7.47
C GLU A 34 11.47 -10.74 -6.88
N SER A 35 11.53 -11.66 -5.92
CA SER A 35 10.33 -12.25 -5.31
C SER A 35 9.73 -11.47 -4.13
N ARG A 36 10.55 -10.71 -3.40
CA ARG A 36 10.08 -9.79 -2.35
C ARG A 36 9.73 -8.43 -2.95
N LYS A 37 8.44 -8.15 -3.03
CA LYS A 37 7.95 -6.82 -3.40
C LYS A 37 7.82 -5.96 -2.16
N GLN A 38 8.34 -4.75 -2.25
CA GLN A 38 8.32 -3.79 -1.15
C GLN A 38 7.47 -2.59 -1.53
N GLY A 39 6.77 -2.04 -0.55
CA GLY A 39 6.02 -0.80 -0.65
C GLY A 39 6.05 -0.05 0.67
N MET A 40 5.52 1.17 0.67
CA MET A 40 5.39 1.97 1.87
C MET A 40 3.94 1.91 2.33
N ILE A 41 3.73 1.70 3.63
CA ILE A 41 2.40 1.86 4.24
C ILE A 41 1.98 3.31 4.12
N GLU A 42 0.79 3.52 3.61
CA GLU A 42 0.11 4.79 3.59
C GLU A 42 -1.23 4.67 4.30
N ALA A 43 -1.67 5.76 4.93
CA ALA A 43 -3.00 5.87 5.48
C ALA A 43 -3.86 6.75 4.56
N GLU A 44 -5.06 6.29 4.25
CA GLU A 44 -6.00 7.09 3.48
C GLU A 44 -6.50 8.27 4.32
N GLN A 45 -6.45 9.47 3.74
CA GLN A 45 -6.99 10.67 4.36
C GLN A 45 -8.17 11.17 3.55
N THR A 46 -9.28 11.44 4.24
CA THR A 46 -10.48 12.02 3.63
C THR A 46 -10.76 13.39 4.23
N THR A 47 -11.13 14.33 3.37
CA THR A 47 -11.58 15.66 3.81
C THR A 47 -13.08 15.60 4.04
N ILE A 48 -13.50 15.95 5.25
CA ILE A 48 -14.91 16.05 5.62
C ILE A 48 -15.40 17.40 5.11
N PHE A 49 -16.26 17.36 4.10
CA PHE A 49 -16.93 18.54 3.57
C PHE A 49 -18.31 18.70 4.19
N TYR A 50 -18.70 19.94 4.46
CA TYR A 50 -20.05 20.27 4.88
C TYR A 50 -21.03 20.09 3.71
N GLN A 51 -22.11 19.34 3.88
CA GLN A 51 -23.02 18.98 2.78
C GLN A 51 -24.43 19.56 2.92
N LYS A 52 -24.73 20.26 4.02
CA LYS A 52 -26.09 20.73 4.35
C LYS A 52 -26.27 22.24 4.08
N SER A 53 -27.42 22.81 4.48
CA SER A 53 -27.72 24.23 4.29
C SER A 53 -26.74 25.15 5.05
N PRO A 54 -26.40 26.34 4.51
CA PRO A 54 -25.44 27.24 5.16
C PRO A 54 -25.78 27.56 6.62
N GLY A 55 -24.77 27.63 7.47
CA GLY A 55 -24.95 27.86 8.90
C GLY A 55 -23.68 28.26 9.64
N SER A 56 -23.81 28.45 10.95
CA SER A 56 -22.70 28.72 11.85
C SER A 56 -22.32 27.46 12.62
N ILE A 57 -21.02 27.16 12.72
CA ILE A 57 -20.57 26.10 13.62
C ILE A 57 -20.84 26.53 15.06
N VAL A 58 -21.49 25.66 15.82
CA VAL A 58 -21.80 25.85 17.25
C VAL A 58 -20.76 25.15 18.11
N GLU A 59 -20.42 23.92 17.73
CA GLU A 59 -19.60 23.03 18.54
C GLU A 59 -18.75 22.11 17.65
N VAL A 60 -17.56 21.79 18.13
CA VAL A 60 -16.68 20.76 17.57
C VAL A 60 -16.57 19.66 18.62
N GLY A 61 -17.02 18.45 18.29
CA GLY A 61 -17.13 17.32 19.20
C GLY A 61 -15.84 16.53 19.42
N ALA A 62 -14.77 16.83 18.68
CA ALA A 62 -13.49 16.15 18.77
C ALA A 62 -12.31 17.13 18.66
N ALA A 63 -11.16 16.72 19.18
CA ALA A 63 -9.88 17.41 19.02
C ALA A 63 -8.98 16.71 18.00
N VAL A 64 -7.93 17.41 17.57
CA VAL A 64 -6.88 16.82 16.73
C VAL A 64 -6.19 15.71 17.53
N GLY A 65 -6.13 14.51 16.95
CA GLY A 65 -5.60 13.30 17.59
C GLY A 65 -6.66 12.37 18.17
N ASP A 66 -7.92 12.82 18.29
CA ASP A 66 -8.99 11.96 18.78
C ASP A 66 -9.41 10.91 17.74
N SER A 67 -9.79 9.72 18.22
CA SER A 67 -10.36 8.67 17.38
C SER A 67 -11.86 8.78 17.33
N MET A 68 -12.41 8.73 16.13
CA MET A 68 -13.84 8.84 15.84
C MET A 68 -14.32 7.58 15.14
N LYS A 69 -15.56 7.18 15.43
CA LYS A 69 -16.24 6.10 14.69
C LYS A 69 -17.12 6.66 13.59
N GLN A 70 -17.34 5.88 12.54
CA GLN A 70 -18.28 6.20 11.49
C GLN A 70 -19.66 6.49 12.10
N GLY A 71 -20.26 7.61 11.70
CA GLY A 71 -21.55 8.06 12.21
C GLY A 71 -21.50 8.83 13.53
N GLU A 72 -20.34 8.99 14.15
CA GLU A 72 -20.17 9.82 15.35
C GLU A 72 -20.22 11.32 15.02
N VAL A 73 -20.82 12.12 15.89
CA VAL A 73 -21.02 13.57 15.66
C VAL A 73 -19.70 14.32 15.84
N LEU A 74 -19.20 14.91 14.75
CA LEU A 74 -17.96 15.69 14.73
C LEU A 74 -18.20 17.20 14.85
N PHE A 75 -19.22 17.74 14.18
CA PHE A 75 -19.59 19.15 14.30
C PHE A 75 -21.10 19.30 14.50
N LYS A 76 -21.49 20.34 15.25
CA LYS A 76 -22.86 20.84 15.27
C LYS A 76 -22.91 22.18 14.56
N VAL A 77 -23.79 22.30 13.58
CA VAL A 77 -23.98 23.51 12.78
C VAL A 77 -25.40 24.01 12.96
N LYS A 78 -25.55 25.30 13.25
CA LYS A 78 -26.85 25.97 13.34
C LYS A 78 -27.14 26.71 12.05
N SER A 79 -28.15 26.27 11.33
CA SER A 79 -28.71 26.92 10.15
C SER A 79 -29.99 27.68 10.51
N ALA A 80 -30.24 28.75 9.77
CA ALA A 80 -31.49 29.49 9.87
C ALA A 80 -32.69 28.72 9.26
N VAL A 81 -32.43 27.75 8.38
CA VAL A 81 -33.47 27.03 7.64
C VAL A 81 -33.86 25.73 8.34
N GLU A 82 -32.87 24.94 8.75
CA GLU A 82 -33.07 23.56 9.25
C GLU A 82 -32.79 23.42 10.75
N GLY A 83 -32.43 24.51 11.43
CA GLY A 83 -32.09 24.48 12.86
C GLY A 83 -30.69 23.91 13.12
N GLU A 84 -30.56 23.10 14.18
CA GLU A 84 -29.29 22.44 14.52
C GLU A 84 -29.09 21.16 13.71
N MET A 85 -27.89 21.00 13.17
CA MET A 85 -27.52 19.94 12.26
C MET A 85 -26.20 19.31 12.67
N ASP A 86 -26.19 17.99 12.74
CA ASP A 86 -24.98 17.22 13.03
C ASP A 86 -24.22 16.88 11.75
N VAL A 87 -22.91 17.05 11.78
CA VAL A 87 -21.97 16.57 10.77
C VAL A 87 -21.28 15.34 11.35
N LEU A 88 -21.47 14.20 10.70
CA LEU A 88 -20.98 12.91 11.18
C LEU A 88 -19.61 12.58 10.56
N ALA A 89 -18.82 11.79 11.27
CA ALA A 89 -17.60 11.20 10.73
C ALA A 89 -17.95 10.18 9.62
N PRO A 90 -17.33 10.27 8.42
CA PRO A 90 -17.66 9.40 7.29
C PRO A 90 -17.14 7.97 7.45
N ASP A 91 -16.06 7.78 8.21
CA ASP A 91 -15.34 6.52 8.38
C ASP A 91 -14.78 6.45 9.81
N ASP A 92 -14.35 5.25 10.22
CA ASP A 92 -13.55 5.07 11.44
C ASP A 92 -12.13 5.62 11.22
N GLY A 93 -11.66 6.47 12.13
CA GLY A 93 -10.39 7.14 11.93
C GLY A 93 -9.88 7.99 13.09
N LEU A 94 -8.80 8.69 12.81
CA LEU A 94 -8.17 9.69 13.67
C LEU A 94 -8.31 11.08 13.04
N ILE A 95 -8.67 12.08 13.84
CA ILE A 95 -8.76 13.46 13.37
C ILE A 95 -7.35 14.03 13.20
N ASN A 96 -6.88 14.09 11.96
CA ASN A 96 -5.56 14.63 11.63
C ASN A 96 -5.53 16.16 11.69
N ARG A 97 -6.62 16.81 11.27
CA ARG A 97 -6.71 18.28 11.28
C ARG A 97 -8.15 18.77 11.35
N ILE A 98 -8.39 19.80 12.14
CA ILE A 98 -9.65 20.54 12.18
C ILE A 98 -9.42 21.90 11.51
N VAL A 99 -10.18 22.18 10.47
CA VAL A 99 -10.06 23.43 9.69
C VAL A 99 -11.03 24.48 10.23
N ALA A 100 -12.26 24.06 10.53
CA ALA A 100 -13.34 24.94 10.91
C ALA A 100 -13.49 25.06 12.43
N LYS A 101 -13.84 26.25 12.92
CA LYS A 101 -13.90 26.58 14.34
C LYS A 101 -15.32 26.97 14.78
N PRO A 102 -15.66 26.84 16.07
CA PRO A 102 -16.90 27.41 16.60
C PRO A 102 -17.03 28.90 16.24
N GLY A 103 -18.20 29.28 15.71
CA GLY A 103 -18.49 30.62 15.21
C GLY A 103 -18.23 30.83 13.72
N ASP A 104 -17.52 29.93 13.04
CA ASP A 104 -17.29 30.06 11.60
C ASP A 104 -18.59 29.85 10.80
N GLN A 105 -18.77 30.65 9.75
CA GLN A 105 -19.82 30.47 8.77
C GLN A 105 -19.39 29.46 7.73
N VAL A 106 -20.23 28.45 7.49
CA VAL A 106 -19.94 27.36 6.56
C VAL A 106 -21.05 27.23 5.52
N GLN A 107 -20.65 26.93 4.29
CA GLN A 107 -21.54 26.69 3.16
C GLN A 107 -21.33 25.27 2.64
N GLN A 108 -22.27 24.79 1.85
CA GLN A 108 -22.14 23.47 1.21
C GLN A 108 -20.83 23.41 0.40
N GLY A 109 -20.08 22.33 0.59
CA GLY A 109 -18.75 22.11 0.01
C GLY A 109 -17.58 22.69 0.84
N ALA A 110 -17.83 23.36 1.97
CA ALA A 110 -16.76 23.89 2.81
C ALA A 110 -15.98 22.75 3.52
N PRO A 111 -14.63 22.75 3.49
CA PRO A 111 -13.83 21.75 4.18
C PRO A 111 -13.82 22.00 5.70
N MET A 112 -14.23 21.00 6.48
CA MET A 112 -14.41 21.10 7.93
C MET A 112 -13.24 20.50 8.70
N ALA A 113 -12.84 19.28 8.33
CA ALA A 113 -11.77 18.52 8.98
C ALA A 113 -11.13 17.54 8.00
N ILE A 114 -9.96 17.02 8.36
CA ILE A 114 -9.29 15.92 7.69
C ILE A 114 -9.27 14.74 8.66
N LEU A 115 -9.88 13.64 8.24
CA LEU A 115 -9.91 12.36 8.94
C LEU A 115 -8.91 11.43 8.26
N GLN A 116 -8.03 10.82 9.04
CA GLN A 116 -7.19 9.72 8.59
C GLN A 116 -7.89 8.41 8.95
N LYS A 117 -8.15 7.54 7.96
CA LYS A 117 -8.82 6.26 8.19
C LYS A 117 -7.93 5.30 8.98
N ASN A 118 -8.58 4.40 9.72
CA ASN A 118 -7.92 3.31 10.44
C ASN A 118 -7.58 2.10 9.55
N ASN A 119 -7.63 2.26 8.23
CA ASN A 119 -7.25 1.25 7.26
C ASN A 119 -6.04 1.76 6.49
N TYR A 120 -4.99 0.97 6.48
CA TYR A 120 -3.75 1.28 5.81
C TYR A 120 -3.66 0.51 4.50
N TYR A 121 -2.90 1.04 3.55
CA TYR A 121 -2.63 0.34 2.31
C TYR A 121 -1.17 0.46 1.91
N THR A 122 -0.71 -0.47 1.09
CA THR A 122 0.57 -0.39 0.40
C THR A 122 0.34 -0.68 -1.07
N ASP A 123 1.01 0.09 -1.91
CA ASP A 123 1.00 -0.10 -3.36
C ASP A 123 2.27 -0.85 -3.77
N LEU A 124 2.10 -2.03 -4.36
CA LEU A 124 3.20 -2.86 -4.86
C LEU A 124 3.23 -2.85 -6.38
N TYR A 125 4.44 -2.73 -6.92
CA TYR A 125 4.66 -2.75 -8.36
C TYR A 125 5.04 -4.17 -8.81
N ILE A 126 4.16 -4.77 -9.61
CA ILE A 126 4.23 -6.18 -10.01
C ILE A 126 4.25 -6.28 -11.53
N GLN A 127 5.09 -7.16 -12.06
CA GLN A 127 5.17 -7.41 -13.50
C GLN A 127 3.96 -8.23 -13.97
N GLU A 128 3.53 -8.01 -15.21
CA GLU A 128 2.43 -8.77 -15.83
C GLU A 128 2.62 -10.28 -15.82
N SER A 129 3.86 -10.78 -15.91
CA SER A 129 4.11 -12.22 -15.81
C SER A 129 3.72 -12.81 -14.45
N GLU A 130 3.75 -12.00 -13.40
CA GLU A 130 3.46 -12.40 -12.03
C GLU A 130 2.03 -12.04 -11.60
N ILE A 131 1.35 -11.16 -12.36
CA ILE A 131 0.00 -10.68 -11.99
C ILE A 131 -1.05 -11.79 -12.04
N GLN A 132 -0.82 -12.84 -12.83
CA GLN A 132 -1.74 -13.98 -12.97
C GLN A 132 -1.89 -14.78 -11.67
N LYS A 133 -0.96 -14.62 -10.73
CA LYS A 133 -0.98 -15.28 -9.41
C LYS A 133 -1.81 -14.50 -8.37
N LEU A 134 -2.34 -13.34 -8.74
CA LEU A 134 -2.95 -12.39 -7.81
C LEU A 134 -4.38 -12.09 -8.22
N GLU A 135 -5.28 -12.18 -7.25
CA GLU A 135 -6.69 -11.88 -7.46
C GLU A 135 -7.18 -10.80 -6.48
N VAL A 136 -8.13 -9.98 -6.94
CA VAL A 136 -8.79 -9.01 -6.05
C VAL A 136 -9.60 -9.77 -5.00
N ASN A 137 -9.54 -9.30 -3.76
CA ASN A 137 -10.04 -9.92 -2.52
C ASN A 137 -9.23 -11.11 -1.99
N GLN A 138 -8.08 -11.43 -2.60
CA GLN A 138 -7.18 -12.44 -2.06
C GLN A 138 -6.47 -11.92 -0.80
N SER A 139 -6.33 -12.81 0.20
CA SER A 139 -5.57 -12.52 1.41
C SER A 139 -4.08 -12.83 1.20
N VAL A 140 -3.22 -11.90 1.59
CA VAL A 140 -1.77 -11.98 1.43
C VAL A 140 -1.06 -11.65 2.73
N GLY A 141 0.02 -12.35 3.02
CA GLY A 141 0.83 -12.10 4.21
C GLY A 141 1.81 -10.96 4.00
N VAL A 142 1.66 -9.88 4.77
CA VAL A 142 2.54 -8.71 4.74
C VAL A 142 3.54 -8.79 5.89
N HIS A 143 4.82 -8.68 5.54
CA HIS A 143 5.93 -8.72 6.47
C HIS A 143 6.51 -7.32 6.67
N PHE A 144 6.81 -6.97 7.92
CA PHE A 144 7.40 -5.69 8.30
C PHE A 144 8.80 -5.92 8.88
N PRO A 145 9.88 -5.58 8.16
CA PRO A 145 11.25 -5.84 8.60
C PRO A 145 11.63 -5.16 9.92
N TYR A 146 10.92 -4.09 10.28
CA TYR A 146 11.17 -3.28 11.47
C TYR A 146 10.43 -3.79 12.72
N LEU A 147 9.54 -4.78 12.58
CA LEU A 147 8.89 -5.40 13.72
C LEU A 147 9.73 -6.58 14.19
N ASP A 148 10.12 -6.57 15.48
CA ASP A 148 10.92 -7.64 16.10
C ASP A 148 10.17 -8.99 16.16
N HIS A 149 8.87 -8.97 15.87
CA HIS A 149 8.04 -10.17 15.73
C HIS A 149 7.72 -10.40 14.26
N PRO A 150 7.83 -11.65 13.75
CA PRO A 150 7.42 -12.02 12.40
C PRO A 150 5.89 -12.07 12.28
N THR A 151 5.18 -11.16 12.94
CA THR A 151 3.73 -11.05 12.89
C THR A 151 3.38 -10.66 11.47
N GLN A 152 3.08 -11.68 10.67
CA GLN A 152 2.59 -11.52 9.32
C GLN A 152 1.21 -10.89 9.45
N VAL A 153 1.10 -9.63 9.05
CA VAL A 153 -0.18 -8.94 9.04
C VAL A 153 -0.91 -9.42 7.80
N THR A 154 -2.14 -9.89 7.95
CA THR A 154 -2.96 -10.26 6.81
C THR A 154 -3.44 -8.99 6.12
N GLY A 155 -2.99 -8.79 4.88
CA GLY A 155 -3.55 -7.80 3.97
C GLY A 155 -4.49 -8.43 2.95
N VAL A 156 -5.34 -7.63 2.34
CA VAL A 156 -6.26 -8.04 1.26
C VAL A 156 -5.99 -7.21 0.03
N ILE A 157 -5.89 -7.86 -1.13
CA ILE A 157 -5.74 -7.16 -2.42
C ILE A 157 -7.05 -6.43 -2.75
N THR A 158 -7.07 -5.11 -2.72
CA THR A 158 -8.28 -4.33 -3.00
C THR A 158 -8.37 -3.88 -4.46
N SER A 159 -7.23 -3.71 -5.14
CA SER A 159 -7.23 -3.32 -6.55
C SER A 159 -5.96 -3.75 -7.26
N ILE A 160 -6.12 -4.11 -8.53
CA ILE A 160 -5.03 -4.33 -9.47
C ILE A 160 -5.27 -3.40 -10.65
N SER A 161 -4.35 -2.48 -10.92
CA SER A 161 -4.47 -1.51 -12.02
C SER A 161 -3.17 -1.40 -12.80
N ALA A 162 -3.26 -1.02 -14.08
CA ALA A 162 -2.06 -0.74 -14.87
C ALA A 162 -1.26 0.41 -14.22
N ALA A 163 0.07 0.42 -14.42
CA ALA A 163 0.95 1.50 -13.95
C ALA A 163 1.47 2.35 -15.14
N PRO A 164 0.70 3.34 -15.65
CA PRO A 164 1.08 4.15 -16.82
C PRO A 164 2.40 4.90 -16.67
N GLN A 165 2.80 5.23 -15.44
CA GLN A 165 4.05 5.92 -15.14
C GLN A 165 5.29 5.12 -15.57
N PHE A 166 5.16 3.80 -15.74
CA PHE A 166 6.22 2.92 -16.28
C PHE A 166 6.15 2.76 -17.81
N ALA A 167 5.17 3.37 -18.49
CA ALA A 167 5.06 3.30 -19.95
C ALA A 167 6.23 4.02 -20.66
N SER A 168 6.83 5.03 -20.03
CA SER A 168 8.00 5.76 -20.56
C SER A 168 9.29 4.92 -20.51
N LEU A 169 9.41 3.99 -19.57
CA LEU A 169 10.52 3.04 -19.47
C LEU A 169 10.51 1.99 -20.60
N ARG A 170 9.38 1.84 -21.30
CA ARG A 170 9.29 1.03 -22.52
C ARG A 170 10.07 1.63 -23.70
N MET A 171 10.19 2.96 -23.75
CA MET A 171 10.79 3.68 -24.88
C MET A 171 12.32 3.86 -24.80
N THR A 172 12.91 3.73 -23.61
CA THR A 172 14.36 3.88 -23.39
C THR A 172 15.13 2.55 -23.46
N ARG A 173 14.43 1.42 -23.65
CA ARG A 173 15.04 0.09 -23.72
C ARG A 173 15.44 -0.29 -25.14
N GLU A 174 16.56 -1.00 -25.25
CA GLU A 174 17.06 -1.55 -26.52
C GLU A 174 16.10 -2.62 -27.07
N LYS A 175 16.03 -2.71 -28.41
CA LYS A 175 15.22 -3.70 -29.13
C LYS A 175 15.60 -5.12 -28.67
N GLY A 176 14.70 -5.81 -27.98
CA GLY A 176 14.84 -7.23 -27.64
C GLY A 176 14.55 -7.61 -26.19
N GLN A 177 14.38 -6.64 -25.28
CA GLN A 177 13.86 -6.92 -23.93
C GLN A 177 12.33 -7.08 -23.94
N ALA A 178 11.82 -8.07 -23.21
CA ALA A 178 10.38 -8.28 -23.03
C ALA A 178 9.69 -7.02 -22.47
N ASP A 179 8.45 -6.76 -22.92
CA ASP A 179 7.62 -5.66 -22.44
C ASP A 179 7.36 -5.85 -20.94
N LEU A 180 7.96 -5.01 -20.10
CA LEU A 180 7.68 -5.00 -18.66
C LEU A 180 6.45 -4.14 -18.44
N SER A 181 5.28 -4.66 -18.80
CA SER A 181 4.07 -4.03 -18.34
C SER A 181 3.98 -4.24 -16.82
N MET A 182 3.82 -3.13 -16.11
CA MET A 182 3.80 -3.09 -14.66
C MET A 182 2.38 -2.78 -14.21
N PHE A 183 1.96 -3.44 -13.15
CA PHE A 183 0.69 -3.24 -12.47
C PHE A 183 0.95 -2.74 -11.05
N VAL A 184 0.05 -1.89 -10.58
CA VAL A 184 -0.03 -1.50 -9.18
C VAL A 184 -1.04 -2.40 -8.51
N VAL A 185 -0.57 -3.17 -7.54
CA VAL A 185 -1.40 -3.99 -6.67
C VAL A 185 -1.51 -3.28 -5.33
N ARG A 186 -2.72 -2.83 -5.00
CA ARG A 186 -3.02 -2.22 -3.72
C ARG A 186 -3.44 -3.29 -2.74
N ILE A 187 -2.72 -3.36 -1.62
CA ILE A 187 -3.00 -4.27 -0.52
C ILE A 187 -3.43 -3.43 0.67
N SER A 188 -4.63 -3.68 1.17
CA SER A 188 -5.21 -3.02 2.32
C SER A 188 -5.05 -3.87 3.57
N MET A 189 -4.84 -3.26 4.72
CA MET A 189 -4.69 -3.92 6.00
C MET A 189 -5.20 -3.03 7.14
N ASP A 190 -5.80 -3.65 8.14
CA ASP A 190 -6.28 -2.93 9.31
C ASP A 190 -5.10 -2.30 10.08
N SER A 191 -5.32 -1.09 10.59
CA SER A 191 -4.35 -0.49 11.52
C SER A 191 -4.24 -1.32 12.79
N ASN A 192 -3.04 -1.36 13.36
CA ASN A 192 -2.78 -1.94 14.66
C ASN A 192 -1.82 -1.02 15.45
N ALA A 193 -1.57 -1.33 16.72
CA ALA A 193 -0.70 -0.50 17.57
C ALA A 193 0.77 -0.48 17.15
N ASP A 194 1.22 -1.48 16.39
CA ASP A 194 2.62 -1.66 15.98
C ASP A 194 2.90 -1.06 14.58
N LEU A 195 1.86 -0.81 13.78
CA LEU A 195 1.95 -0.30 12.42
C LEU A 195 1.80 1.21 12.41
N LEU A 196 2.74 1.88 11.74
CA LEU A 196 2.67 3.30 11.46
C LEU A 196 2.75 3.56 9.95
N PRO A 197 2.01 4.55 9.42
CA PRO A 197 2.21 5.03 8.06
C PRO A 197 3.67 5.46 7.85
N GLY A 198 4.24 5.09 6.71
CA GLY A 198 5.65 5.29 6.36
C GLY A 198 6.53 4.05 6.56
N MET A 199 6.04 3.01 7.23
CA MET A 199 6.79 1.75 7.36
C MET A 199 6.91 1.00 6.03
N THR A 200 7.99 0.24 5.85
CA THR A 200 8.18 -0.63 4.69
C THR A 200 7.40 -1.93 4.88
N ALA A 201 6.47 -2.20 3.96
CA ALA A 201 5.76 -3.46 3.82
C ALA A 201 6.47 -4.35 2.80
N GLU A 202 6.74 -5.61 3.13
CA GLU A 202 7.22 -6.63 2.20
C GLU A 202 6.16 -7.69 1.96
N VAL A 203 5.97 -8.07 0.70
CA VAL A 203 5.13 -9.20 0.32
C VAL A 203 5.94 -10.15 -0.52
N LYS A 204 5.92 -11.43 -0.14
CA LYS A 204 6.56 -12.51 -0.89
C LYS A 204 5.53 -13.11 -1.83
N LEU A 205 5.72 -12.92 -3.13
CA LEU A 205 4.79 -13.43 -4.13
C LEU A 205 4.81 -14.97 -4.22
N ASP A 206 5.93 -15.60 -3.87
CA ASP A 206 6.09 -17.06 -3.93
C ASP A 206 5.28 -17.81 -2.85
N GLU A 207 4.85 -17.12 -1.78
CA GLU A 207 4.10 -17.71 -0.66
C GLU A 207 2.58 -17.55 -0.85
N ILE A 208 2.14 -16.81 -1.88
CA ILE A 208 0.73 -16.64 -2.22
C ILE A 208 0.29 -17.90 -2.95
N THR A 209 -0.33 -18.81 -2.19
CA THR A 209 -0.86 -20.08 -2.71
C THR A 209 -2.35 -19.90 -3.05
N ASP A 210 -2.81 -20.55 -4.12
CA ASP A 210 -4.24 -20.69 -4.47
C ASP A 210 -5.07 -21.32 -3.34
#